data_AF-A0A958AZQ7-F1
#
_entry.id   AF-A0A958AZQ7-F1
#
_cell.length_a   1.000
_cell.length_b   1.000
_cell.length_c   1.000
_cell.angle_alpha   90.00
_cell.angle_beta   90.00
_cell.angle_gamma   90.00
#
_symmetry.space_group_name_H-M   'P 1'
#
loop_
_entity.id
_entity.type
_entity.pdbx_description
1 polymer ?
#
loop_
_entity_poly.entity_id
_entity_poly.type
_entity_poly.pdbx_seq_one_letter_code
_entity_poly.pdbx_strand_id
1 'polypeptide(L)'
;QLIQELLLLGGGETAEAGELREFATVQVLNSTTLRVWLHHPEALEPVGDPLAALALAVNDQPFVLDDVTPVAGFDNLFTVTGDASRMSPGDRLALSFRLGNWQESNSGRPLLDVLEAAEYGYLGRDGGALTVYGLVERILPSRDLATVATQMRGNRAAGVHLWFHTAQPVRLPATIPVRRGPDGLPSNYTTSTPDNSQFSYEWLLTGPGNTQLRDGELLLIDFDLETVQVRNNLTTLADLVAAQHLSLVGYNGRQTVRLFYEVELPPQVQQGPSIDEILDEVARRLPTQPFVTIEVHVNDNGVPEFELWFHVDRRWDSPEAVVFMEEPRFIVLSERPNANNEMKEPPELRDIPRDAFSLTPIQSNVYRVEVQDTGLWFDFGSRYLRFVFLVGETIVIENGQDMTLEDYINGSRIKFEGHNGEDAIVAFVRVPGRGGIG
;
A
#
# COMPACT_ATOMS: atom_id res chain seq x y z
N GLN A 1 25.78 26.33 38.34
CA GLN A 1 27.19 26.69 38.07
C GLN A 1 27.38 27.30 36.69
N LEU A 2 26.81 26.74 35.60
CA LEU A 2 26.87 27.37 34.25
C LEU A 2 26.14 28.73 34.12
N ILE A 3 25.12 29.00 34.95
CA ILE A 3 24.36 30.27 34.92
C ILE A 3 25.21 31.46 35.45
N GLN A 4 26.20 31.22 36.30
CA GLN A 4 27.08 32.27 36.82
C GLN A 4 28.12 32.75 35.79
N GLU A 5 28.44 31.95 34.76
CA GLU A 5 29.45 32.33 33.77
C GLU A 5 28.92 33.19 32.61
N LEU A 6 27.59 33.19 32.35
CA LEU A 6 26.98 34.03 31.31
C LEU A 6 26.70 35.49 31.75
N LEU A 7 26.79 35.78 33.05
CA LEU A 7 26.52 37.10 33.64
C LEU A 7 27.67 38.11 33.48
N LEU A 8 28.84 37.70 32.98
CA LEU A 8 30.05 38.54 32.90
C LEU A 8 30.22 39.31 31.57
N LEU A 9 29.29 39.21 30.62
CA LEU A 9 29.46 39.78 29.26
C LEU A 9 28.58 41.00 28.92
N GLY A 10 27.70 41.45 29.83
CA GLY A 10 26.86 42.64 29.60
C GLY A 10 27.38 43.86 30.37
N GLY A 11 28.26 44.65 29.75
CA GLY A 11 28.82 45.86 30.34
C GLY A 11 27.79 46.98 30.50
N GLY A 12 27.69 47.52 31.72
CA GLY A 12 26.97 48.75 32.08
C GLY A 12 27.32 49.12 33.52
N GLU A 13 27.61 50.39 33.76
CA GLU A 13 28.27 50.95 34.96
C GLU A 13 27.78 50.38 36.30
N THR A 14 28.74 49.90 37.09
CA THR A 14 28.56 49.44 38.47
C THR A 14 28.17 50.60 39.38
N ALA A 15 26.88 50.89 39.47
CA ALA A 15 26.29 51.41 40.69
C ALA A 15 26.40 50.34 41.79
N GLU A 16 26.65 50.77 43.04
CA GLU A 16 26.86 49.91 44.21
C GLU A 16 25.92 48.69 44.18
N ALA A 17 26.49 47.51 43.95
CA ALA A 17 25.72 46.30 43.66
C ALA A 17 24.98 45.85 44.92
N GLY A 18 23.76 46.35 45.09
CA GLY A 18 22.76 45.77 45.97
C GLY A 18 22.53 44.30 45.63
N GLU A 19 21.91 43.57 46.54
CA GLU A 19 21.54 42.17 46.33
C GLU A 19 20.77 42.01 45.00
N LEU A 20 21.19 41.10 44.13
CA LEU A 20 20.47 40.77 42.89
C LEU A 20 19.57 39.56 43.13
N ARG A 21 18.29 39.69 42.77
CA ARG A 21 17.27 38.65 42.97
C ARG A 21 16.75 38.08 41.65
N GLU A 22 16.31 36.84 41.68
CA GLU A 22 15.51 36.24 40.61
C GLU A 22 14.09 36.79 40.67
N PHE A 23 13.54 37.20 39.54
CA PHE A 23 12.17 37.74 39.48
C PHE A 23 11.12 36.65 39.29
N ALA A 24 11.44 35.58 38.57
CA ALA A 24 10.50 34.50 38.33
C ALA A 24 11.20 33.16 38.15
N THR A 25 10.45 32.08 38.36
CA THR A 25 10.83 30.72 37.97
C THR A 25 9.91 30.26 36.84
N VAL A 26 10.51 29.65 35.82
CA VAL A 26 9.78 29.09 34.66
C VAL A 26 9.92 27.56 34.68
N GLN A 27 8.80 26.87 34.62
CA GLN A 27 8.73 25.42 34.50
C GLN A 27 8.02 25.04 33.21
N VAL A 28 8.64 24.20 32.39
CA VAL A 28 8.01 23.65 31.19
C VAL A 28 7.11 22.48 31.58
N LEU A 29 5.83 22.56 31.24
CA LEU A 29 4.86 21.52 31.54
C LEU A 29 4.73 20.52 30.38
N ASN A 30 4.73 21.03 29.15
CA ASN A 30 4.69 20.24 27.92
C ASN A 30 5.32 21.05 26.75
N SER A 31 5.15 20.61 25.50
CA SER A 31 5.75 21.28 24.33
C SER A 31 5.21 22.67 24.00
N THR A 32 4.09 23.10 24.58
CA THR A 32 3.48 24.41 24.32
C THR A 32 3.13 25.18 25.59
N THR A 33 3.17 24.56 26.77
CA THR A 33 2.73 25.17 28.03
C THR A 33 3.87 25.33 29.03
N LEU A 34 3.96 26.53 29.61
CA LEU A 34 4.83 26.89 30.72
C LEU A 34 4.00 27.22 31.97
N ARG A 35 4.59 26.99 33.14
CA ARG A 35 4.15 27.54 34.41
C ARG A 35 5.19 28.56 34.88
N VAL A 36 4.72 29.76 35.20
CA VAL A 36 5.55 30.91 35.53
C VAL A 36 5.16 31.39 36.91
N TRP A 37 6.10 31.37 37.85
CA TRP A 37 5.91 31.87 39.20
C TRP A 37 6.73 33.14 39.41
N LEU A 38 6.09 34.27 39.72
CA LEU A 38 6.75 35.54 40.02
C LEU A 38 7.10 35.63 41.50
N HIS A 39 8.35 35.94 41.79
CA HIS A 39 8.90 36.13 43.14
C HIS A 39 8.72 37.56 43.61
N HIS A 40 7.47 38.02 43.66
CA HIS A 40 7.08 39.33 44.21
C HIS A 40 6.28 39.12 45.51
N PRO A 41 6.50 39.95 46.56
CA PRO A 41 5.76 39.82 47.82
C PRO A 41 4.27 40.13 47.69
N GLU A 42 3.88 41.03 46.78
CA GLU A 42 2.48 41.33 46.50
C GLU A 42 1.98 40.55 45.29
N ALA A 43 0.67 40.32 45.20
CA ALA A 43 0.06 39.77 44.01
C ALA A 43 0.22 40.76 42.85
N LEU A 44 0.70 40.27 41.71
CA LEU A 44 0.87 41.01 40.47
C LEU A 44 -0.21 40.63 39.48
N GLU A 45 -0.64 41.61 38.70
CA GLU A 45 -1.54 41.40 37.58
C GLU A 45 -1.09 42.19 36.34
N PRO A 46 -1.36 41.67 35.14
CA PRO A 46 -1.10 42.40 33.90
C PRO A 46 -2.08 43.56 33.74
N VAL A 47 -1.57 44.69 33.25
CA VAL A 47 -2.36 45.86 32.88
C VAL A 47 -2.73 45.76 31.41
N GLY A 48 -4.03 45.64 31.12
CA GLY A 48 -4.53 45.50 29.75
C GLY A 48 -4.49 44.06 29.25
N ASP A 49 -3.92 43.85 28.05
CA ASP A 49 -3.83 42.53 27.43
C ASP A 49 -2.68 41.72 28.06
N PRO A 50 -2.95 40.58 28.73
CA PRO A 50 -1.93 39.71 29.32
C PRO A 50 -0.88 39.22 28.32
N LEU A 51 -1.25 39.02 27.06
CA LEU A 51 -0.31 38.58 26.02
C LEU A 51 0.69 39.68 25.67
N ALA A 52 0.29 40.95 25.76
CA ALA A 52 1.18 42.08 25.54
C ALA A 52 2.15 42.31 26.72
N ALA A 53 1.91 41.71 27.89
CA ALA A 53 2.73 41.85 29.09
C ALA A 53 3.97 40.93 29.08
N LEU A 54 3.99 39.91 28.21
CA LEU A 54 5.03 38.90 28.09
C LEU A 54 5.56 38.80 26.65
N ALA A 55 6.81 38.38 26.51
CA ALA A 55 7.37 37.90 25.25
C ALA A 55 8.24 36.69 25.53
N LEU A 56 8.01 35.59 24.80
CA LEU A 56 8.80 34.37 24.92
C LEU A 56 9.68 34.21 23.68
N ALA A 57 10.94 33.86 23.89
CA ALA A 57 11.82 33.37 22.84
C ALA A 57 12.35 31.98 23.19
N VAL A 58 12.40 31.10 22.18
CA VAL A 58 12.95 29.75 22.24
C VAL A 58 14.13 29.69 21.28
N ASN A 59 15.33 29.40 21.80
CA ASN A 59 16.59 29.45 21.03
C ASN A 59 16.77 30.76 20.26
N ASP A 60 16.52 31.88 20.93
CA ASP A 60 16.62 33.24 20.38
C ASP A 60 15.60 33.55 19.26
N GLN A 61 14.63 32.65 19.00
CA GLN A 61 13.53 32.87 18.06
C GLN A 61 12.24 33.24 18.80
N PRO A 62 11.46 34.22 18.31
CA PRO A 62 10.16 34.55 18.90
C PRO A 62 9.25 33.32 18.93
N PHE A 63 8.59 33.12 20.07
CA PHE A 63 7.60 32.07 20.27
C PHE A 63 6.25 32.72 20.57
N VAL A 64 5.25 32.42 19.76
CA VAL A 64 3.94 33.09 19.82
C VAL A 64 3.17 32.56 21.02
N LEU A 65 2.67 33.47 21.84
CA LEU A 65 1.82 33.16 22.98
C LEU A 65 0.35 33.26 22.56
N ASP A 66 -0.44 32.27 22.95
CA ASP A 66 -1.88 32.19 22.71
C ASP A 66 -2.68 32.58 23.96
N ASP A 67 -2.18 32.26 25.15
CA ASP A 67 -2.89 32.53 26.41
C ASP A 67 -1.95 32.75 27.60
N VAL A 68 -2.38 33.60 28.55
CA VAL A 68 -1.72 33.85 29.83
C VAL A 68 -2.80 33.93 30.90
N THR A 69 -2.91 32.89 31.73
CA THR A 69 -3.98 32.76 32.72
C THR A 69 -3.43 32.61 34.14
N PRO A 70 -3.97 33.34 35.13
CA PRO A 70 -3.61 33.13 36.53
C PRO A 70 -4.08 31.75 37.00
N VAL A 71 -3.29 31.11 37.85
CA VAL A 71 -3.63 29.82 38.45
C VAL A 71 -4.49 30.07 39.69
N ALA A 72 -5.74 29.63 39.64
CA ALA A 72 -6.69 29.84 40.72
C ALA A 72 -6.16 29.35 42.08
N GLY A 73 -6.27 30.21 43.09
CA GLY A 73 -5.84 29.93 44.47
C GLY A 73 -4.35 30.18 44.75
N PHE A 74 -3.59 30.70 43.79
CA PHE A 74 -2.19 31.06 43.96
C PHE A 74 -1.93 32.49 43.47
N ASP A 75 -1.29 33.29 44.32
CA ASP A 75 -0.79 34.59 43.90
C ASP A 75 0.48 34.41 43.06
N ASN A 76 0.65 35.26 42.04
CA ASN A 76 1.85 35.32 41.19
C ASN A 76 2.16 34.05 40.38
N LEU A 77 1.22 33.12 40.27
CA LEU A 77 1.40 31.90 39.49
C LEU A 77 0.54 31.96 38.22
N PHE A 78 1.18 31.81 37.07
CA PHE A 78 0.54 31.91 35.76
C PHE A 78 0.80 30.65 34.93
N THR A 79 -0.18 30.28 34.11
CA THR A 79 -0.02 29.33 33.02
C THR A 79 0.10 30.12 31.73
N VAL A 80 1.18 29.88 30.99
CA VAL A 80 1.46 30.55 29.71
C VAL A 80 1.43 29.48 28.63
N THR A 81 0.57 29.65 27.64
CA THR A 81 0.38 28.69 26.55
C THR A 81 0.77 29.33 25.23
N GLY A 82 1.60 28.63 24.46
CA GLY A 82 1.98 28.97 23.11
C GLY A 82 1.03 28.47 22.05
N ASP A 83 1.28 28.93 20.84
CA ASP A 83 0.63 28.45 19.62
C ASP A 83 1.05 27.01 19.26
N ALA A 84 0.85 26.63 17.99
CA ALA A 84 1.27 25.34 17.47
C ALA A 84 2.79 25.11 17.45
N SER A 85 3.62 26.14 17.71
CA SER A 85 5.07 26.02 17.82
C SER A 85 5.45 25.17 19.03
N ARG A 86 6.42 24.26 18.86
CA ARG A 86 6.77 23.28 19.89
C ARG A 86 8.17 23.54 20.45
N MET A 87 8.25 23.58 21.78
CA MET A 87 9.49 23.44 22.53
C MET A 87 9.97 21.98 22.47
N SER A 88 11.28 21.79 22.56
CA SER A 88 11.98 20.50 22.59
C SER A 88 12.95 20.43 23.78
N PRO A 89 13.23 19.23 24.34
CA PRO A 89 14.26 19.11 25.37
C PRO A 89 15.61 19.64 24.91
N GLY A 90 16.25 20.45 25.75
CA GLY A 90 17.50 21.17 25.45
C GLY A 90 17.33 22.58 24.90
N ASP A 91 16.11 23.00 24.55
CA ASP A 91 15.86 24.36 24.10
C ASP A 91 16.11 25.38 25.21
N ARG A 92 16.65 26.55 24.83
CA ARG A 92 16.88 27.69 25.72
C ARG A 92 15.68 28.63 25.68
N LEU A 93 15.16 28.99 26.84
CA LEU A 93 14.03 29.90 27.00
C LEU A 93 14.51 31.27 27.45
N ALA A 94 13.92 32.32 26.89
CA ALA A 94 14.02 33.69 27.38
C ALA A 94 12.61 34.28 27.49
N LEU A 95 12.09 34.39 28.72
CA LEU A 95 10.79 34.99 29.01
C LEU A 95 10.99 36.42 29.49
N SER A 96 10.60 37.38 28.66
CA SER A 96 10.67 38.82 28.94
C SER A 96 9.34 39.33 29.48
N PHE A 97 9.39 39.96 30.65
CA PHE A 97 8.30 40.71 31.27
C PHE A 97 8.40 42.18 30.89
N ARG A 98 7.36 42.76 30.30
CA ARG A 98 7.31 44.20 30.02
C ARG A 98 6.78 44.93 31.26
N LEU A 99 7.68 45.49 32.07
CA LEU A 99 7.37 45.98 33.42
C LEU A 99 6.27 47.05 33.47
N GLY A 100 6.13 47.87 32.41
CA GLY A 100 5.06 48.87 32.30
C GLY A 100 3.65 48.27 32.13
N ASN A 101 3.55 46.97 31.85
CA ASN A 101 2.29 46.24 31.68
C ASN A 101 1.97 45.37 32.90
N TRP A 102 2.60 45.62 34.05
CA TRP A 102 2.35 44.91 35.30
C TRP A 102 2.11 45.89 36.44
N GLN A 103 1.22 45.54 37.37
CA GLN A 103 0.97 46.30 38.58
C GLN A 103 0.72 45.37 39.77
N GLU A 104 0.87 45.91 40.98
CA GLU A 104 0.41 45.24 42.19
C GLU A 104 -1.13 45.26 42.26
N SER A 105 -1.76 44.09 42.36
CA SER A 105 -3.23 43.95 42.32
C SER A 105 -3.94 44.72 43.44
N ASN A 106 -3.33 44.83 44.62
CA ASN A 106 -3.94 45.48 45.77
C ASN A 106 -3.76 47.00 45.77
N SER A 107 -2.58 47.48 45.37
CA SER A 107 -2.21 48.90 45.45
C SER A 107 -2.44 49.64 44.13
N GLY A 108 -2.53 48.91 43.00
CA GLY A 108 -2.56 49.46 41.65
C GLY A 108 -1.25 50.13 41.23
N ARG A 109 -0.17 49.97 42.01
CA ARG A 109 1.11 50.61 41.71
C ARG A 109 1.78 49.92 40.51
N PRO A 110 2.27 50.67 39.51
CA PRO A 110 3.03 50.10 38.41
C PRO A 110 4.26 49.35 38.91
N LEU A 111 4.49 48.16 38.39
CA LEU A 111 5.63 47.32 38.81
C LEU A 111 6.95 48.05 38.56
N LEU A 112 7.09 48.77 37.44
CA LEU A 112 8.30 49.55 37.16
C LEU A 112 8.65 50.52 38.30
N ASP A 113 7.68 51.28 38.81
CA ASP A 113 7.87 52.23 39.91
C ASP A 113 8.22 51.52 41.22
N VAL A 114 7.62 50.35 41.47
CA VAL A 114 7.93 49.51 42.64
C VAL A 114 9.38 49.03 42.57
N LEU A 115 9.84 48.58 41.40
CA LEU A 115 11.21 48.10 41.22
C LEU A 115 12.25 49.21 41.15
N GLU A 116 11.88 50.45 40.80
CA GLU A 116 12.78 51.62 40.86
C GLU A 116 12.96 52.14 42.29
N ALA A 117 11.97 51.94 43.16
CA ALA A 117 12.03 52.32 44.56
C ALA A 117 12.67 51.24 45.46
N ALA A 118 12.96 50.05 44.93
CA ALA A 118 13.50 48.93 45.70
C ALA A 118 14.99 49.12 46.04
N GLU A 119 15.42 48.64 47.22
CA GLU A 119 16.83 48.67 47.66
C GLU A 119 17.70 47.57 47.02
N TYR A 120 17.12 46.75 46.15
CA TYR A 120 17.76 45.59 45.53
C TYR A 120 17.43 45.53 44.03
N GLY A 121 18.30 44.87 43.26
CA GLY A 121 18.14 44.72 41.82
C GLY A 121 17.56 43.36 41.44
N TYR A 122 17.22 43.19 40.16
CA TYR A 122 16.79 41.92 39.60
C TYR A 122 17.70 41.48 38.46
N LEU A 123 17.96 40.18 38.39
CA LEU A 123 18.69 39.57 37.30
C LEU A 123 17.91 39.69 35.99
N GLY A 124 18.63 40.03 34.90
CA GLY A 124 18.05 40.14 33.56
C GLY A 124 17.19 41.40 33.33
N ARG A 125 17.24 42.38 34.24
CA ARG A 125 16.62 43.70 34.01
C ARG A 125 17.36 44.46 32.91
N ASP A 126 16.61 44.94 31.93
CA ASP A 126 17.08 45.84 30.87
C ASP A 126 16.02 46.93 30.64
N GLY A 127 16.26 48.11 31.21
CA GLY A 127 15.33 49.22 31.18
C GLY A 127 13.93 48.85 31.69
N GLY A 128 12.94 48.95 30.80
CA GLY A 128 11.53 48.65 31.08
C GLY A 128 11.15 47.16 30.93
N ALA A 129 12.13 46.27 30.75
CA ALA A 129 11.90 44.83 30.64
C ALA A 129 12.73 44.06 31.66
N LEU A 130 12.27 42.86 31.99
CA LEU A 130 13.00 41.91 32.82
C LEU A 130 12.94 40.54 32.15
N THR A 131 14.09 39.97 31.84
CA THR A 131 14.19 38.68 31.15
C THR A 131 14.66 37.58 32.08
N VAL A 132 13.85 36.52 32.18
CA VAL A 132 14.21 35.30 32.90
C VAL A 132 14.59 34.23 31.90
N TYR A 133 15.71 33.55 32.16
CA TYR A 133 16.21 32.47 31.31
C TYR A 133 15.89 31.11 31.92
N GLY A 134 15.57 30.15 31.06
CA GLY A 134 15.30 28.77 31.44
C GLY A 134 15.84 27.78 30.43
N LEU A 135 15.86 26.51 30.81
CA LEU A 135 16.15 25.40 29.91
C LEU A 135 14.94 24.47 29.89
N VAL A 136 14.59 23.98 28.71
CA VAL A 136 13.64 22.87 28.59
C VAL A 136 14.35 21.58 29.00
N GLU A 137 14.37 21.27 30.30
CA GLU A 137 15.07 20.08 30.81
C GLU A 137 14.43 18.78 30.35
N ARG A 138 13.09 18.73 30.39
CA ARG A 138 12.32 17.55 30.02
C ARG A 138 10.94 17.96 29.54
N ILE A 139 10.53 17.40 28.41
CA ILE A 139 9.13 17.33 27.98
C ILE A 139 8.70 15.89 28.17
N LEU A 140 7.57 15.67 28.86
CA LEU A 140 7.03 14.31 28.98
C LEU A 140 6.75 13.76 27.57
N PRO A 141 7.14 12.51 27.28
CA PRO A 141 6.95 11.94 25.95
C PRO A 141 5.47 12.06 25.54
N SER A 142 5.23 12.53 24.33
CA SER A 142 3.90 12.55 23.75
C SER A 142 3.37 11.12 23.65
N ARG A 143 2.11 10.93 24.03
CA ARG A 143 1.41 9.65 23.90
C ARG A 143 0.21 9.80 22.97
N ASP A 144 -0.14 8.74 22.26
CA ASP A 144 -1.41 8.70 21.55
C ASP A 144 -2.57 8.68 22.55
N LEU A 145 -3.66 9.39 22.25
CA LEU A 145 -4.87 9.33 23.05
C LEU A 145 -5.52 7.94 22.96
N ALA A 146 -5.56 7.37 21.75
CA ALA A 146 -6.10 6.05 21.50
C ALA A 146 -5.40 5.37 20.32
N THR A 147 -5.33 4.05 20.34
CA THR A 147 -5.02 3.24 19.16
C THR A 147 -6.29 3.07 18.34
N VAL A 148 -6.16 3.20 17.02
CA VAL A 148 -7.25 3.06 16.06
C VAL A 148 -7.02 1.79 15.23
N ALA A 149 -8.06 1.01 14.99
CA ALA A 149 -8.01 -0.19 14.16
C ALA A 149 -9.30 -0.39 13.36
N THR A 150 -9.24 -1.08 12.22
CA THR A 150 -10.44 -1.38 11.43
C THR A 150 -11.16 -2.61 12.00
N GLN A 151 -12.48 -2.52 12.18
CA GLN A 151 -13.31 -3.68 12.51
C GLN A 151 -14.03 -4.23 11.28
N MET A 152 -13.83 -5.51 11.01
CA MET A 152 -14.48 -6.24 9.93
C MET A 152 -15.83 -6.83 10.36
N ARG A 153 -16.82 -6.80 9.46
CA ARG A 153 -18.08 -7.58 9.58
C ARG A 153 -18.29 -8.34 8.28
N GLY A 154 -17.91 -9.62 8.29
CA GLY A 154 -17.79 -10.40 7.06
C GLY A 154 -16.69 -9.85 6.15
N ASN A 155 -16.94 -9.75 4.85
CA ASN A 155 -15.95 -9.31 3.85
C ASN A 155 -15.88 -7.78 3.68
N ARG A 156 -16.41 -6.99 4.62
CA ARG A 156 -16.42 -5.52 4.57
C ARG A 156 -16.02 -4.94 5.92
N ALA A 157 -15.33 -3.80 5.92
CA ALA A 157 -15.17 -3.02 7.14
C ALA A 157 -16.53 -2.47 7.57
N ALA A 158 -16.89 -2.71 8.83
CA ALA A 158 -18.13 -2.25 9.43
C ALA A 158 -17.96 -1.06 10.36
N GLY A 159 -16.74 -0.80 10.84
CA GLY A 159 -16.49 0.29 11.75
C GLY A 159 -15.02 0.45 12.07
N VAL A 160 -14.75 1.42 12.95
CA VAL A 160 -13.43 1.76 13.45
C VAL A 160 -13.40 1.51 14.94
N HIS A 161 -12.47 0.69 15.37
CA HIS A 161 -12.22 0.36 16.75
C HIS A 161 -11.25 1.36 17.38
N LEU A 162 -11.53 1.77 18.61
CA LEU A 162 -10.72 2.69 19.40
C LEU A 162 -10.34 2.04 20.73
N TRP A 163 -9.07 2.14 21.08
CA TRP A 163 -8.55 1.73 22.39
C TRP A 163 -7.87 2.91 23.09
N PHE A 164 -8.47 3.46 24.14
CA PHE A 164 -7.97 4.65 24.84
C PHE A 164 -6.84 4.34 25.81
N HIS A 165 -5.79 5.17 25.78
CA HIS A 165 -4.58 5.07 26.62
C HIS A 165 -4.64 5.98 27.85
N THR A 166 -5.82 6.05 28.46
CA THR A 166 -6.07 6.77 29.70
C THR A 166 -5.87 5.87 30.91
N ALA A 167 -5.60 6.45 32.09
CA ALA A 167 -5.49 5.66 33.32
C ALA A 167 -6.85 5.16 33.86
N GLN A 168 -7.95 5.69 33.31
CA GLN A 168 -9.33 5.43 33.71
C GLN A 168 -10.21 5.34 32.46
N PRO A 169 -11.29 4.54 32.47
CA PRO A 169 -12.13 4.37 31.29
C PRO A 169 -12.84 5.67 30.94
N VAL A 170 -13.11 5.85 29.64
CA VAL A 170 -13.72 7.07 29.11
C VAL A 170 -15.15 6.82 28.67
N ARG A 171 -15.95 7.88 28.67
CA ARG A 171 -17.27 7.92 28.05
C ARG A 171 -17.24 8.89 26.88
N LEU A 172 -17.56 8.38 25.71
CA LEU A 172 -17.68 9.18 24.49
C LEU A 172 -19.08 9.79 24.36
N PRO A 173 -19.23 10.93 23.67
CA PRO A 173 -20.53 11.40 23.21
C PRO A 173 -21.15 10.37 22.26
N ALA A 174 -22.48 10.41 22.09
CA ALA A 174 -23.21 9.44 21.25
C ALA A 174 -22.76 9.44 19.78
N THR A 175 -22.17 10.54 19.31
CA THR A 175 -21.58 10.66 17.99
C THR A 175 -20.28 11.44 18.02
N ILE A 176 -19.34 11.05 17.16
CA ILE A 176 -18.05 11.74 16.97
C ILE A 176 -17.90 12.16 15.51
N PRO A 177 -17.42 13.39 15.24
CA PRO A 177 -17.13 13.81 13.88
C PRO A 177 -15.87 13.11 13.34
N VAL A 178 -16.01 12.49 12.17
CA VAL A 178 -14.92 11.85 11.43
C VAL A 178 -14.88 12.40 10.01
N ARG A 179 -13.71 12.81 9.54
CA ARG A 179 -13.48 13.24 8.16
C ARG A 179 -12.76 12.13 7.39
N ARG A 180 -13.18 11.92 6.15
CA ARG A 180 -12.54 10.98 5.21
C ARG A 180 -11.63 11.79 4.28
N GLY A 181 -10.32 11.75 4.54
CA GLY A 181 -9.31 12.59 3.89
C GLY A 181 -9.25 14.03 4.43
N PRO A 182 -8.19 14.78 4.08
CA PRO A 182 -7.95 16.12 4.60
C PRO A 182 -9.01 17.15 4.19
N ASP A 183 -9.59 16.98 2.99
CA ASP A 183 -10.61 17.87 2.44
C ASP A 183 -12.04 17.35 2.65
N GLY A 184 -12.20 16.17 3.26
CA GLY A 184 -13.50 15.55 3.48
C GLY A 184 -14.38 16.38 4.42
N LEU A 185 -15.69 16.43 4.16
CA LEU A 185 -16.64 17.00 5.12
C LEU A 185 -16.80 16.05 6.34
N PRO A 186 -16.89 16.60 7.56
CA PRO A 186 -17.10 15.78 8.75
C PRO A 186 -18.44 15.06 8.68
N SER A 187 -18.41 13.78 9.03
CA SER A 187 -19.57 12.89 9.13
C SER A 187 -19.67 12.38 10.56
N ASN A 188 -20.89 12.32 11.12
CA ASN A 188 -21.09 11.86 12.49
C ASN A 188 -21.10 10.33 12.55
N TYR A 189 -20.10 9.74 13.21
CA TYR A 189 -20.05 8.32 13.49
C TYR A 189 -20.70 8.05 14.83
N THR A 190 -21.53 7.01 14.93
CA THR A 190 -22.12 6.60 16.22
C THR A 190 -21.09 5.87 17.06
N THR A 191 -21.11 6.10 18.36
CA THR A 191 -20.22 5.44 19.32
C THR A 191 -20.97 4.33 20.06
N SER A 192 -20.33 3.17 20.22
CA SER A 192 -20.84 2.11 21.08
C SER A 192 -19.72 1.35 21.76
N THR A 193 -20.00 0.72 22.89
CA THR A 193 -19.08 -0.17 23.58
C THR A 193 -19.43 -1.63 23.27
N PRO A 194 -18.46 -2.57 23.26
CA PRO A 194 -18.72 -3.98 23.00
C PRO A 194 -19.70 -4.62 24.00
N ASP A 195 -19.70 -4.15 25.24
CA ASP A 195 -20.45 -4.67 26.39
C ASP A 195 -21.62 -3.77 26.82
N ASN A 196 -21.95 -2.73 26.04
CA ASN A 196 -22.93 -1.69 26.37
C ASN A 196 -22.66 -0.94 27.70
N SER A 197 -21.41 -0.94 28.17
CA SER A 197 -20.98 -0.10 29.30
C SER A 197 -21.04 1.39 28.95
N GLN A 198 -21.28 2.24 29.96
CA GLN A 198 -21.22 3.71 29.78
C GLN A 198 -19.79 4.25 29.74
N PHE A 199 -18.85 3.59 30.43
CA PHE A 199 -17.44 3.95 30.48
C PHE A 199 -16.62 2.74 30.05
N SER A 200 -15.76 2.91 29.06
CA SER A 200 -14.92 1.84 28.51
C SER A 200 -13.59 2.38 28.03
N TYR A 201 -12.56 1.53 28.00
CA TYR A 201 -11.33 1.80 27.25
C TYR A 201 -11.51 1.49 25.76
N GLU A 202 -12.51 0.67 25.43
CA GLU A 202 -12.76 0.11 24.11
C GLU A 202 -14.06 0.66 23.54
N TRP A 203 -13.99 1.22 22.33
CA TRP A 203 -15.13 1.83 21.64
C TRP A 203 -15.15 1.45 20.16
N LEU A 204 -16.35 1.30 19.62
CA LEU A 204 -16.61 1.12 18.20
C LEU A 204 -17.26 2.39 17.64
N LEU A 205 -16.69 2.92 16.56
CA LEU A 205 -17.27 3.95 15.73
C LEU A 205 -17.92 3.32 14.50
N THR A 206 -19.21 3.56 14.30
CA THR A 206 -19.94 3.11 13.11
C THR A 206 -20.31 4.31 12.25
N GLY A 207 -19.92 4.28 10.97
CA GLY A 207 -20.22 5.36 10.03
C GLY A 207 -21.73 5.51 9.78
N PRO A 208 -22.19 6.70 9.35
CA PRO A 208 -23.61 6.91 9.05
C PRO A 208 -24.01 6.11 7.79
N GLY A 209 -25.17 5.43 7.83
CA GLY A 209 -25.69 4.62 6.71
C GLY A 209 -24.85 3.37 6.41
N ASN A 210 -25.01 2.80 5.21
CA ASN A 210 -24.18 1.67 4.72
C ASN A 210 -22.85 2.16 4.12
N THR A 211 -22.25 3.19 4.72
CA THR A 211 -21.05 3.82 4.17
C THR A 211 -19.85 2.90 4.36
N GLN A 212 -19.33 2.38 3.26
CA GLN A 212 -18.22 1.42 3.28
C GLN A 212 -16.88 2.16 3.32
N LEU A 213 -16.01 1.75 4.24
CA LEU A 213 -14.61 2.17 4.29
C LEU A 213 -13.81 1.46 3.18
N ARG A 214 -12.84 2.16 2.59
CA ARG A 214 -11.96 1.62 1.55
C ARG A 214 -10.57 1.38 2.13
N ASP A 215 -9.88 0.36 1.63
CA ASP A 215 -8.47 0.13 1.98
C ASP A 215 -7.60 1.33 1.56
N GLY A 216 -6.65 1.71 2.40
CA GLY A 216 -5.77 2.87 2.21
C GLY A 216 -6.45 4.23 2.43
N GLU A 217 -7.70 4.26 2.88
CA GLU A 217 -8.42 5.52 3.11
C GLU A 217 -7.98 6.19 4.41
N LEU A 218 -7.62 7.48 4.34
CA LEU A 218 -7.28 8.26 5.54
C LEU A 218 -8.54 8.74 6.28
N LEU A 219 -8.60 8.45 7.58
CA LEU A 219 -9.59 8.97 8.52
C LEU A 219 -8.95 9.98 9.47
N LEU A 220 -9.64 11.11 9.67
CA LEU A 220 -9.30 12.11 10.68
C LEU A 220 -10.42 12.11 11.72
N ILE A 221 -10.11 11.74 12.95
CA ILE A 221 -11.07 11.61 14.05
C ILE A 221 -10.79 12.71 15.06
N ASP A 222 -11.74 13.62 15.25
CA ASP A 222 -11.60 14.76 16.14
C ASP A 222 -12.30 14.49 17.47
N PHE A 223 -11.53 14.45 18.56
CA PHE A 223 -12.05 14.38 19.93
C PHE A 223 -12.06 15.77 20.54
N ASP A 224 -13.25 16.27 20.86
CA ASP A 224 -13.41 17.41 21.74
C ASP A 224 -13.26 16.94 23.20
N LEU A 225 -12.16 17.34 23.83
CA LEU A 225 -11.76 16.88 25.16
C LEU A 225 -12.74 17.29 26.26
N GLU A 226 -13.57 18.33 26.05
CA GLU A 226 -14.61 18.74 27.00
C GLU A 226 -15.84 17.80 26.94
N THR A 227 -16.05 17.14 25.80
CA THR A 227 -17.20 16.23 25.61
C THR A 227 -16.90 14.79 26.04
N VAL A 228 -15.62 14.45 26.18
CA VAL A 228 -15.17 13.12 26.63
C VAL A 228 -15.07 13.12 28.14
N GLN A 229 -15.81 12.25 28.81
CA GLN A 229 -15.82 12.12 30.26
C GLN A 229 -14.88 11.00 30.71
N VAL A 230 -14.24 11.17 31.88
CA VAL A 230 -13.30 10.20 32.45
C VAL A 230 -13.80 9.76 33.82
N ARG A 231 -13.93 8.44 34.03
CA ARG A 231 -14.38 7.78 35.28
C ARG A 231 -15.81 8.08 35.73
N ASN A 232 -16.25 9.33 35.67
CA ASN A 232 -17.56 9.82 36.09
C ASN A 232 -18.03 10.93 35.14
N ASN A 233 -19.25 11.43 35.33
CA ASN A 233 -19.83 12.46 34.46
C ASN A 233 -19.37 13.90 34.81
N LEU A 234 -18.46 14.06 35.77
CA LEU A 234 -18.01 15.37 36.28
C LEU A 234 -16.62 15.76 35.80
N THR A 235 -15.75 14.79 35.53
CA THR A 235 -14.38 15.03 35.08
C THR A 235 -14.30 14.79 33.58
N THR A 236 -13.85 15.81 32.84
CA THR A 236 -13.62 15.72 31.40
C THR A 236 -12.19 15.25 31.11
N LEU A 237 -11.94 14.84 29.87
CA LEU A 237 -10.59 14.53 29.41
C LEU A 237 -9.72 15.80 29.36
N ALA A 238 -10.32 16.96 29.11
CA ALA A 238 -9.64 18.26 29.21
C ALA A 238 -9.10 18.51 30.64
N ASP A 239 -9.92 18.25 31.66
CA ASP A 239 -9.50 18.37 33.06
C ASP A 239 -8.32 17.44 33.38
N LEU A 240 -8.36 16.20 32.86
CA LEU A 240 -7.29 15.23 33.06
C LEU A 240 -5.98 15.67 32.37
N VAL A 241 -6.07 16.15 31.13
CA VAL A 241 -4.93 16.65 30.36
C VAL A 241 -4.29 17.84 31.08
N ALA A 242 -5.10 18.78 31.58
CA ALA A 242 -4.63 19.93 32.33
C ALA A 242 -3.99 19.54 33.68
N ALA A 243 -4.66 18.68 34.45
CA ALA A 243 -4.19 18.28 35.78
C ALA A 243 -2.93 17.40 35.77
N GLN A 244 -2.77 16.57 34.74
CA GLN A 244 -1.62 15.65 34.62
C GLN A 244 -0.55 16.14 33.64
N HIS A 245 -0.74 17.32 33.03
CA HIS A 245 0.15 17.89 32.02
C HIS A 245 0.45 16.89 30.89
N LEU A 246 -0.60 16.25 30.37
CA LEU A 246 -0.47 15.23 29.33
C LEU A 246 -0.03 15.86 28.01
N SER A 247 1.08 15.37 27.44
CA SER A 247 1.42 15.63 26.04
C SER A 247 0.73 14.58 25.17
N LEU A 248 -0.22 15.00 24.33
CA LEU A 248 -0.97 14.13 23.43
C LEU A 248 -0.61 14.41 21.97
N VAL A 249 -0.41 13.34 21.20
CA VAL A 249 -0.24 13.46 19.74
C VAL A 249 -1.54 13.99 19.13
N GLY A 250 -1.42 14.96 18.22
CA GLY A 250 -2.58 15.58 17.55
C GLY A 250 -3.38 16.56 18.41
N TYR A 251 -2.93 16.88 19.63
CA TYR A 251 -3.54 17.92 20.45
C TYR A 251 -3.27 19.32 19.87
N ASN A 252 -4.30 20.15 19.78
CA ASN A 252 -4.20 21.52 19.28
C ASN A 252 -3.79 22.53 20.35
N GLY A 253 -3.43 22.09 21.56
CA GLY A 253 -3.05 22.97 22.67
C GLY A 253 -4.22 23.54 23.48
N ARG A 254 -5.47 23.30 23.05
CA ARG A 254 -6.65 23.86 23.71
C ARG A 254 -7.73 22.82 23.98
N GLN A 255 -8.45 22.39 22.96
CA GLN A 255 -9.73 21.67 23.14
C GLN A 255 -9.79 20.33 22.39
N THR A 256 -9.02 20.15 21.33
CA THR A 256 -9.20 18.99 20.46
C THR A 256 -7.94 18.16 20.28
N VAL A 257 -8.13 16.85 20.26
CA VAL A 257 -7.12 15.89 19.83
C VAL A 257 -7.59 15.25 18.53
N ARG A 258 -6.78 15.38 17.48
CA ARG A 258 -7.02 14.73 16.18
C ARG A 258 -6.19 13.46 16.05
N LEU A 259 -6.86 12.34 15.83
CA LEU A 259 -6.23 11.09 15.43
C LEU A 259 -6.25 10.95 13.89
N PHE A 260 -5.19 10.36 13.35
CA PHE A 260 -5.05 10.02 11.94
C PHE A 260 -4.96 8.50 11.83
N TYR A 261 -5.74 7.91 10.93
CA TYR A 261 -5.73 6.47 10.73
C TYR A 261 -5.92 6.14 9.25
N GLU A 262 -5.02 5.34 8.69
CA GLU A 262 -5.21 4.76 7.37
C GLU A 262 -6.00 3.45 7.52
N VAL A 263 -7.10 3.32 6.79
CA VAL A 263 -7.93 2.12 6.87
C VAL A 263 -7.18 0.94 6.28
N GLU A 264 -6.84 0.00 7.14
CA GLU A 264 -6.28 -1.29 6.74
C GLU A 264 -7.42 -2.32 6.62
N LEU A 265 -7.63 -2.87 5.43
CA LEU A 265 -8.47 -4.03 5.19
C LEU A 265 -7.59 -5.26 4.95
N PRO A 266 -7.95 -6.45 5.49
CA PRO A 266 -7.21 -7.66 5.15
C PRO A 266 -7.26 -7.85 3.63
N PRO A 267 -6.15 -8.28 3.01
CA PRO A 267 -6.09 -8.47 1.57
C PRO A 267 -7.25 -9.37 1.15
N GLN A 268 -8.07 -8.88 0.22
CA GLN A 268 -9.08 -9.71 -0.42
C GLN A 268 -8.30 -10.90 -0.99
N VAL A 269 -8.61 -12.11 -0.54
CA VAL A 269 -8.03 -13.33 -1.12
C VAL A 269 -8.44 -13.33 -2.58
N GLN A 270 -7.59 -12.83 -3.46
CA GLN A 270 -7.67 -13.16 -4.87
C GLN A 270 -7.54 -14.68 -4.89
N GLN A 271 -8.65 -15.36 -5.14
CA GLN A 271 -8.58 -16.76 -5.50
C GLN A 271 -7.62 -16.81 -6.69
N GLY A 272 -6.47 -17.45 -6.48
CA GLY A 272 -5.50 -17.68 -7.55
C GLY A 272 -6.20 -18.41 -8.70
N PRO A 273 -5.56 -18.43 -9.89
CA PRO A 273 -6.14 -19.09 -11.04
C PRO A 273 -6.51 -20.54 -10.66
N SER A 274 -7.65 -21.00 -11.16
CA SER A 274 -8.10 -22.36 -10.90
C SER A 274 -7.04 -23.36 -11.38
N ILE A 275 -7.06 -24.59 -10.85
CA ILE A 275 -6.17 -25.66 -11.34
C ILE A 275 -6.33 -25.79 -12.87
N ASP A 276 -7.55 -25.68 -13.38
CA ASP A 276 -7.84 -25.74 -14.81
C ASP A 276 -7.20 -24.58 -15.59
N GLU A 277 -7.25 -23.35 -15.07
CA GLU A 277 -6.62 -22.18 -15.70
C GLU A 277 -5.08 -22.30 -15.74
N ILE A 278 -4.47 -22.83 -14.69
CA ILE A 278 -3.03 -23.12 -14.64
C ILE A 278 -2.69 -24.20 -15.67
N LEU A 279 -3.49 -25.26 -15.70
CA LEU A 279 -3.34 -26.39 -16.60
C LEU A 279 -3.48 -25.97 -18.07
N ASP A 280 -4.37 -25.05 -18.40
CA ASP A 280 -4.56 -24.49 -19.74
C ASP A 280 -3.40 -23.57 -20.15
N GLU A 281 -2.89 -22.76 -19.22
CA GLU A 281 -1.73 -21.89 -19.49
C GLU A 281 -0.44 -22.72 -19.68
N VAL A 282 -0.25 -23.78 -18.89
CA VAL A 282 0.85 -24.73 -19.08
C VAL A 282 0.71 -25.43 -20.42
N ALA A 283 -0.48 -25.91 -20.78
CA ALA A 283 -0.74 -26.52 -22.09
C ALA A 283 -0.45 -25.53 -23.24
N ARG A 284 -0.80 -24.26 -23.09
CA ARG A 284 -0.48 -23.21 -24.07
C ARG A 284 1.02 -23.03 -24.29
N ARG A 285 1.85 -23.23 -23.28
CA ARG A 285 3.32 -23.07 -23.34
C ARG A 285 4.09 -24.31 -23.78
N LEU A 286 3.44 -25.48 -23.90
CA LEU A 286 4.11 -26.68 -24.38
C LEU A 286 4.56 -26.49 -25.84
N PRO A 287 5.80 -26.88 -26.19
CA PRO A 287 6.27 -26.81 -27.56
C PRO A 287 5.45 -27.74 -28.46
N THR A 288 5.26 -27.32 -29.71
CA THR A 288 4.76 -28.20 -30.77
C THR A 288 5.85 -29.20 -31.15
N GLN A 289 5.47 -30.44 -31.46
CA GLN A 289 6.36 -31.47 -31.97
C GLN A 289 5.86 -31.95 -33.34
N PRO A 290 6.74 -32.41 -34.25
CA PRO A 290 6.29 -33.00 -35.50
C PRO A 290 5.45 -34.24 -35.22
N PHE A 291 4.29 -34.38 -35.88
CA PHE A 291 3.50 -35.63 -35.81
C PHE A 291 4.11 -36.72 -36.68
N VAL A 292 4.60 -36.33 -37.85
CA VAL A 292 5.24 -37.22 -38.82
C VAL A 292 6.41 -36.49 -39.47
N THR A 293 7.52 -37.19 -39.66
CA THR A 293 8.62 -36.77 -40.53
C THR A 293 8.50 -37.52 -41.85
N ILE A 294 8.63 -36.80 -42.97
CA ILE A 294 8.53 -37.37 -44.30
C ILE A 294 9.91 -37.34 -44.95
N GLU A 295 10.49 -38.51 -45.17
CA GLU A 295 11.69 -38.65 -46.00
C GLU A 295 11.29 -38.99 -47.43
N VAL A 296 12.02 -38.45 -48.41
CA VAL A 296 11.75 -38.70 -49.82
C VAL A 296 12.94 -39.39 -50.45
N HIS A 297 12.66 -40.52 -51.08
CA HIS A 297 13.59 -41.28 -51.90
C HIS A 297 13.10 -41.28 -53.34
N VAL A 298 14.01 -41.52 -54.27
CA VAL A 298 13.68 -41.77 -55.66
C VAL A 298 14.19 -43.16 -55.96
N ASN A 299 13.30 -44.08 -56.33
CA ASN A 299 13.70 -45.44 -56.64
C ASN A 299 14.43 -45.53 -57.99
N ASP A 300 14.94 -46.71 -58.31
CA ASP A 300 15.71 -46.96 -59.53
C ASP A 300 14.95 -46.63 -60.83
N ASN A 301 13.61 -46.61 -60.77
CA ASN A 301 12.75 -46.23 -61.89
C ASN A 301 12.47 -44.72 -61.97
N GLY A 302 13.05 -43.93 -61.06
CA GLY A 302 12.87 -42.50 -60.98
C GLY A 302 11.49 -42.08 -60.47
N VAL A 303 10.82 -42.94 -59.68
CA VAL A 303 9.54 -42.68 -59.02
C VAL A 303 9.82 -42.31 -57.55
N PRO A 304 9.21 -41.24 -57.01
CA PRO A 304 9.38 -40.85 -55.63
C PRO A 304 8.68 -41.84 -54.69
N GLU A 305 9.40 -42.24 -53.66
CA GLU A 305 8.92 -43.04 -52.53
C GLU A 305 9.03 -42.19 -51.27
N PHE A 306 8.03 -42.27 -50.39
CA PHE A 306 7.98 -41.48 -49.16
C PHE A 306 8.05 -42.41 -47.96
N GLU A 307 8.93 -42.12 -47.00
CA GLU A 307 8.94 -42.81 -45.71
C GLU A 307 8.34 -41.88 -44.65
N LEU A 308 7.23 -42.32 -44.05
CA LEU A 308 6.50 -41.61 -43.01
C LEU A 308 6.93 -42.15 -41.64
N TRP A 309 7.64 -41.32 -40.88
CA TRP A 309 8.11 -41.61 -39.53
C TRP A 309 7.21 -40.91 -38.51
N PHE A 310 6.34 -41.66 -37.82
CA PHE A 310 5.39 -41.10 -36.87
C PHE A 310 5.99 -40.95 -35.47
N HIS A 311 5.72 -39.80 -34.85
CA HIS A 311 6.24 -39.39 -33.53
C HIS A 311 5.08 -39.15 -32.57
N VAL A 312 4.40 -40.23 -32.17
CA VAL A 312 3.18 -40.12 -31.36
C VAL A 312 3.48 -39.87 -29.87
N ASP A 313 4.68 -40.25 -29.37
CA ASP A 313 5.10 -40.06 -27.97
C ASP A 313 6.01 -38.81 -27.80
N ARG A 314 5.97 -38.19 -26.61
CA ARG A 314 6.93 -37.18 -26.13
C ARG A 314 8.27 -37.77 -25.71
N ARG A 315 8.31 -39.06 -25.36
CA ARG A 315 9.47 -39.76 -24.81
C ARG A 315 9.93 -40.84 -25.78
N TRP A 316 11.02 -40.57 -26.48
CA TRP A 316 11.69 -41.55 -27.35
C TRP A 316 12.19 -42.81 -26.60
N ASP A 317 12.15 -42.80 -25.26
CA ASP A 317 12.64 -43.83 -24.35
C ASP A 317 11.55 -44.57 -23.55
N SER A 318 10.26 -44.26 -23.75
CA SER A 318 9.18 -44.99 -23.07
C SER A 318 8.88 -46.32 -23.80
N PRO A 319 8.90 -47.47 -23.12
CA PRO A 319 8.52 -48.76 -23.72
C PRO A 319 7.00 -48.91 -23.93
N GLU A 320 6.19 -47.93 -23.52
CA GLU A 320 4.76 -47.84 -23.82
C GLU A 320 4.58 -47.30 -25.26
N ALA A 321 5.01 -48.10 -26.24
CA ALA A 321 4.98 -47.70 -27.64
C ALA A 321 3.53 -47.43 -28.09
N VAL A 322 3.22 -46.18 -28.41
CA VAL A 322 2.00 -45.86 -29.13
C VAL A 322 2.17 -46.28 -30.59
N VAL A 323 1.34 -47.23 -31.03
CA VAL A 323 1.40 -47.83 -32.38
C VAL A 323 0.04 -47.65 -33.06
N PHE A 324 0.02 -47.51 -34.39
CA PHE A 324 -1.24 -47.56 -35.14
C PHE A 324 -1.75 -48.99 -35.18
N MET A 325 -3.02 -49.20 -34.82
CA MET A 325 -3.64 -50.54 -34.80
C MET A 325 -3.79 -51.13 -36.20
N GLU A 326 -4.11 -50.27 -37.18
CA GLU A 326 -4.25 -50.60 -38.60
C GLU A 326 -3.31 -49.71 -39.42
N GLU A 327 -3.23 -49.94 -40.73
CA GLU A 327 -2.62 -48.96 -41.65
C GLU A 327 -3.16 -47.54 -41.37
N PRO A 328 -2.28 -46.54 -41.13
CA PRO A 328 -2.73 -45.19 -40.81
C PRO A 328 -3.62 -44.66 -41.94
N ARG A 329 -4.76 -44.10 -41.56
CA ARG A 329 -5.72 -43.53 -42.51
C ARG A 329 -5.37 -42.07 -42.75
N PHE A 330 -5.03 -41.76 -43.99
CA PHE A 330 -4.73 -40.40 -44.40
C PHE A 330 -5.14 -40.15 -45.85
N ILE A 331 -5.37 -38.88 -46.15
CA ILE A 331 -5.63 -38.39 -47.50
C ILE A 331 -4.32 -37.81 -48.04
N VAL A 332 -4.00 -38.11 -49.29
CA VAL A 332 -2.85 -37.49 -49.98
C VAL A 332 -3.39 -36.45 -50.96
N LEU A 333 -2.94 -35.20 -50.82
CA LEU A 333 -3.28 -34.11 -51.71
C LEU A 333 -2.04 -33.70 -52.50
N SER A 334 -2.18 -33.51 -53.81
CA SER A 334 -1.18 -32.81 -54.61
C SER A 334 -1.46 -31.31 -54.62
N GLU A 335 -0.42 -30.52 -54.39
CA GLU A 335 -0.51 -29.06 -54.39
C GLU A 335 0.03 -28.49 -55.71
N ARG A 336 -0.84 -27.83 -56.48
CA ARG A 336 -0.49 -27.14 -57.72
C ARG A 336 -0.49 -25.62 -57.51
N PRO A 337 0.48 -24.90 -58.07
CA PRO A 337 0.36 -23.45 -58.22
C PRO A 337 -0.94 -23.12 -58.95
N ASN A 338 -1.66 -22.08 -58.53
CA ASN A 338 -2.84 -21.60 -59.24
C ASN A 338 -2.50 -21.27 -60.71
N ALA A 339 -3.49 -21.34 -61.59
CA ALA A 339 -3.32 -21.23 -63.05
C ALA A 339 -2.63 -19.93 -63.52
N ASN A 340 -2.61 -18.89 -62.69
CA ASN A 340 -2.00 -17.58 -62.98
C ASN A 340 -0.66 -17.34 -62.25
N ASN A 341 -0.19 -18.29 -61.45
CA ASN A 341 1.00 -18.20 -60.61
C ASN A 341 1.02 -16.95 -59.69
N GLU A 342 -0.15 -16.44 -59.32
CA GLU A 342 -0.33 -15.26 -58.48
C GLU A 342 -0.24 -15.66 -57.01
N MET A 343 0.72 -15.10 -56.27
CA MET A 343 0.95 -15.39 -54.84
C MET A 343 -0.26 -15.11 -53.90
N LYS A 344 -1.35 -14.53 -54.40
CA LYS A 344 -2.50 -14.09 -53.60
C LYS A 344 -3.66 -15.10 -53.55
N GLU A 345 -3.71 -16.08 -54.45
CA GLU A 345 -4.74 -17.11 -54.42
C GLU A 345 -4.18 -18.40 -53.82
N PRO A 346 -4.95 -19.12 -52.99
CA PRO A 346 -4.52 -20.40 -52.42
C PRO A 346 -4.17 -21.41 -53.51
N PRO A 347 -3.25 -22.34 -53.26
CA PRO A 347 -2.90 -23.37 -54.24
C PRO A 347 -4.09 -24.29 -54.51
N GLU A 348 -4.15 -24.83 -55.72
CA GLU A 348 -5.15 -25.83 -56.08
C GLU A 348 -4.73 -27.16 -55.45
N LEU A 349 -5.61 -27.71 -54.60
CA LEU A 349 -5.43 -29.03 -54.00
C LEU A 349 -6.21 -30.05 -54.80
N ARG A 350 -5.56 -31.16 -55.17
CA ARG A 350 -6.20 -32.29 -55.82
C ARG A 350 -5.96 -33.57 -55.03
N ASP A 351 -7.04 -34.26 -54.72
CA ASP A 351 -7.01 -35.56 -54.08
C ASP A 351 -6.28 -36.58 -54.96
N ILE A 352 -5.35 -37.31 -54.37
CA ILE A 352 -4.80 -38.53 -54.95
C ILE A 352 -5.66 -39.69 -54.43
N PRO A 353 -6.37 -40.41 -55.31
CA PRO A 353 -7.22 -41.53 -54.93
C PRO A 353 -6.46 -42.59 -54.12
N ARG A 354 -7.12 -43.24 -53.16
CA ARG A 354 -6.47 -44.25 -52.28
C ARG A 354 -5.88 -45.43 -53.05
N ASP A 355 -6.47 -45.80 -54.18
CA ASP A 355 -5.99 -46.85 -55.09
C ASP A 355 -4.81 -46.41 -55.96
N ALA A 356 -4.50 -45.11 -56.00
CA ALA A 356 -3.35 -44.55 -56.72
C ALA A 356 -2.06 -44.53 -55.86
N PHE A 357 -2.08 -45.02 -54.62
CA PHE A 357 -0.87 -45.22 -53.83
C PHE A 357 -0.93 -46.49 -52.96
N SER A 358 0.22 -47.11 -52.76
CA SER A 358 0.38 -48.22 -51.81
C SER A 358 0.96 -47.70 -50.50
N LEU A 359 0.63 -48.39 -49.41
CA LEU A 359 1.20 -48.16 -48.09
C LEU A 359 1.78 -49.49 -47.61
N THR A 360 3.07 -49.50 -47.28
CA THR A 360 3.75 -50.72 -46.81
C THR A 360 4.40 -50.44 -45.45
N PRO A 361 4.04 -51.18 -44.39
CA PRO A 361 4.69 -51.02 -43.09
C PRO A 361 6.15 -51.48 -43.17
N ILE A 362 7.08 -50.63 -42.71
CA ILE A 362 8.50 -50.97 -42.53
C ILE A 362 8.75 -51.36 -41.07
N GLN A 363 8.20 -50.57 -40.14
CA GLN A 363 8.26 -50.77 -38.68
C GLN A 363 6.95 -50.29 -38.04
N SER A 364 6.79 -50.45 -36.73
CA SER A 364 5.55 -50.09 -36.00
C SER A 364 5.11 -48.63 -36.19
N ASN A 365 6.05 -47.70 -36.40
CA ASN A 365 5.77 -46.28 -36.61
C ASN A 365 6.37 -45.75 -37.93
N VAL A 366 6.77 -46.63 -38.85
CA VAL A 366 7.40 -46.25 -40.12
C VAL A 366 6.70 -46.94 -41.27
N TYR A 367 6.20 -46.15 -42.22
CA TYR A 367 5.48 -46.64 -43.38
C TYR A 367 6.06 -46.08 -44.67
N ARG A 368 6.20 -46.93 -45.68
CA ARG A 368 6.51 -46.53 -47.05
C ARG A 368 5.24 -46.22 -47.82
N VAL A 369 5.20 -45.08 -48.47
CA VAL A 369 4.16 -44.68 -49.41
C VAL A 369 4.75 -44.65 -50.81
N GLU A 370 4.21 -45.46 -51.71
CA GLU A 370 4.56 -45.42 -53.13
C GLU A 370 3.35 -44.91 -53.91
N VAL A 371 3.48 -43.72 -54.49
CA VAL A 371 2.42 -43.16 -55.34
C VAL A 371 2.59 -43.76 -56.74
N GLN A 372 1.61 -44.56 -57.17
CA GLN A 372 1.65 -45.21 -58.47
C GLN A 372 1.63 -44.17 -59.59
N ASP A 373 2.39 -44.42 -60.65
CA ASP A 373 2.46 -43.56 -61.84
C ASP A 373 1.13 -43.62 -62.60
N THR A 374 0.18 -42.82 -62.15
CA THR A 374 -1.19 -42.72 -62.70
C THR A 374 -1.33 -41.52 -63.63
N GLY A 375 -0.26 -40.81 -63.97
CA GLY A 375 -0.32 -39.51 -64.66
C GLY A 375 -0.93 -38.37 -63.83
N LEU A 376 -1.61 -38.67 -62.71
CA LEU A 376 -2.34 -37.71 -61.87
C LEU A 376 -1.42 -36.71 -61.16
N TRP A 377 -0.21 -37.12 -60.78
CA TRP A 377 0.77 -36.24 -60.13
C TRP A 377 1.91 -35.78 -61.07
N PHE A 378 2.10 -36.45 -62.21
CA PHE A 378 3.07 -36.06 -63.26
C PHE A 378 2.59 -34.91 -64.16
N ASP A 379 1.29 -34.62 -64.18
CA ASP A 379 0.74 -33.51 -64.97
C ASP A 379 1.12 -32.14 -64.35
N PHE A 380 2.25 -31.58 -64.82
CA PHE A 380 2.61 -30.15 -64.85
C PHE A 380 2.65 -29.36 -63.52
N GLY A 381 3.66 -29.62 -62.68
CA GLY A 381 4.20 -28.58 -61.79
C GLY A 381 3.84 -28.63 -60.31
N SER A 382 3.19 -29.70 -59.84
CA SER A 382 2.98 -29.92 -58.39
C SER A 382 4.32 -30.07 -57.69
N ARG A 383 4.66 -29.12 -56.79
CA ARG A 383 5.94 -29.15 -56.06
C ARG A 383 5.81 -29.81 -54.70
N TYR A 384 4.60 -29.96 -54.18
CA TYR A 384 4.36 -30.47 -52.83
C TYR A 384 3.25 -31.50 -52.80
N LEU A 385 3.39 -32.48 -51.91
CA LEU A 385 2.31 -33.34 -51.45
C LEU A 385 1.95 -32.96 -50.02
N ARG A 386 0.66 -33.08 -49.68
CA ARG A 386 0.16 -32.96 -48.31
C ARG A 386 -0.42 -34.30 -47.88
N PHE A 387 -0.04 -34.75 -46.71
CA PHE A 387 -0.60 -35.90 -46.02
C PHE A 387 -1.51 -35.36 -44.92
N VAL A 388 -2.80 -35.64 -45.02
CA VAL A 388 -3.83 -35.16 -44.11
C VAL A 388 -4.30 -36.33 -43.26
N PHE A 389 -4.03 -36.26 -41.96
CA PHE A 389 -4.39 -37.26 -40.97
C PHE A 389 -5.61 -36.78 -40.19
N LEU A 390 -6.74 -37.44 -40.35
CA LEU A 390 -7.98 -37.08 -39.65
C LEU A 390 -7.89 -37.59 -38.20
N VAL A 391 -7.91 -36.68 -37.23
CA VAL A 391 -7.65 -36.99 -35.82
C VAL A 391 -8.76 -37.83 -35.19
N GLY A 392 -10.00 -37.69 -35.65
CA GLY A 392 -11.14 -38.51 -35.21
C GLY A 392 -11.19 -39.91 -35.85
N GLU A 393 -10.49 -40.15 -36.96
CA GLU A 393 -10.48 -41.45 -37.66
C GLU A 393 -9.21 -42.26 -37.41
N THR A 394 -8.11 -41.58 -37.08
CA THR A 394 -6.83 -42.21 -36.82
C THR A 394 -6.86 -42.85 -35.44
N ILE A 395 -6.71 -44.17 -35.37
CA ILE A 395 -6.70 -44.92 -34.11
C ILE A 395 -5.26 -45.19 -33.66
N VAL A 396 -4.99 -44.87 -32.41
CA VAL A 396 -3.72 -45.16 -31.73
C VAL A 396 -3.96 -46.11 -30.56
N ILE A 397 -2.98 -46.97 -30.28
CA ILE A 397 -3.01 -47.86 -29.11
C ILE A 397 -2.09 -47.29 -28.05
N GLU A 398 -2.66 -46.86 -26.91
CA GLU A 398 -1.90 -46.46 -25.73
C GLU A 398 -2.21 -47.47 -24.62
N ASN A 399 -1.17 -48.10 -24.04
CA ASN A 399 -1.34 -49.08 -22.95
C ASN A 399 -2.32 -50.23 -23.27
N GLY A 400 -2.42 -50.63 -24.54
CA GLY A 400 -3.32 -51.68 -25.00
C GLY A 400 -4.79 -51.28 -25.10
N GLN A 401 -5.08 -49.98 -25.00
CA GLN A 401 -6.40 -49.41 -25.24
C GLN A 401 -6.44 -48.61 -26.54
N ASP A 402 -7.55 -48.77 -27.25
CA ASP A 402 -7.78 -48.14 -28.53
C ASP A 402 -8.44 -46.78 -28.29
N MET A 403 -7.85 -45.73 -28.84
CA MET A 403 -8.43 -44.39 -28.78
C MET A 403 -8.19 -43.63 -30.09
N THR A 404 -9.03 -42.63 -30.33
CA THR A 404 -8.81 -41.72 -31.47
C THR A 404 -7.57 -40.87 -31.20
N LEU A 405 -6.92 -40.41 -32.26
CA LEU A 405 -5.81 -39.48 -32.16
C LEU A 405 -6.25 -38.16 -31.50
N GLU A 406 -7.51 -37.76 -31.69
CA GLU A 406 -8.13 -36.62 -30.99
C GLU A 406 -8.16 -36.83 -29.48
N ASP A 407 -8.71 -37.97 -29.01
CA ASP A 407 -8.77 -38.32 -27.60
C ASP A 407 -7.36 -38.39 -26.99
N TYR A 408 -6.41 -38.96 -27.73
CA TYR A 408 -5.02 -39.04 -27.33
C TYR A 408 -4.38 -37.65 -27.18
N ILE A 409 -4.54 -36.76 -28.16
CA ILE A 409 -4.02 -35.38 -28.11
C ILE A 409 -4.60 -34.63 -26.91
N ASN A 410 -5.91 -34.76 -26.67
CA ASN A 410 -6.61 -34.11 -25.58
C ASN A 410 -6.18 -34.66 -24.21
N GLY A 411 -6.04 -35.98 -24.08
CA GLY A 411 -5.63 -36.65 -22.85
C GLY A 411 -4.16 -36.41 -22.48
N SER A 412 -3.26 -36.50 -23.46
CA SER A 412 -1.81 -36.33 -23.29
C SER A 412 -1.35 -34.87 -23.30
N ARG A 413 -2.22 -33.95 -23.75
CA ARG A 413 -1.94 -32.51 -23.91
C ARG A 413 -0.71 -32.27 -24.78
N ILE A 414 -0.56 -33.07 -25.82
CA ILE A 414 0.48 -32.94 -26.83
C ILE A 414 0.02 -31.92 -27.88
N LYS A 415 0.98 -31.22 -28.49
CA LYS A 415 0.73 -30.33 -29.61
C LYS A 415 1.52 -30.80 -30.80
N PHE A 416 0.84 -31.07 -31.90
CA PHE A 416 1.47 -31.47 -33.14
C PHE A 416 1.59 -30.31 -34.12
N GLU A 417 2.74 -30.22 -34.78
CA GLU A 417 2.90 -29.35 -35.95
C GLU A 417 1.92 -29.76 -37.04
N GLY A 418 1.29 -28.78 -37.69
CA GLY A 418 0.31 -29.03 -38.75
C GLY A 418 -1.10 -29.41 -38.25
N HIS A 419 -1.33 -29.51 -36.95
CA HIS A 419 -2.69 -29.66 -36.40
C HIS A 419 -3.49 -28.36 -36.64
N ASN A 420 -4.64 -28.46 -37.30
CA ASN A 420 -5.47 -27.30 -37.65
C ASN A 420 -6.29 -26.74 -36.47
N GLY A 421 -6.31 -27.45 -35.34
CA GLY A 421 -7.08 -27.08 -34.14
C GLY A 421 -8.48 -27.68 -34.11
N GLU A 422 -8.86 -28.43 -35.14
CA GLU A 422 -10.19 -29.01 -35.30
C GLU A 422 -10.07 -30.52 -35.52
N ASP A 423 -9.90 -30.95 -36.77
CA ASP A 423 -10.12 -32.34 -37.18
C ASP A 423 -8.94 -33.01 -37.89
N ALA A 424 -7.85 -32.28 -38.15
CA ALA A 424 -6.76 -32.82 -38.97
C ALA A 424 -5.35 -32.32 -38.61
N ILE A 425 -4.37 -33.19 -38.82
CA ILE A 425 -2.95 -32.86 -38.88
C ILE A 425 -2.49 -32.92 -40.33
N VAL A 426 -1.83 -31.87 -40.80
CA VAL A 426 -1.32 -31.79 -42.17
C VAL A 426 0.21 -31.72 -42.17
N ALA A 427 0.85 -32.73 -42.76
CA ALA A 427 2.27 -32.70 -43.07
C ALA A 427 2.47 -32.52 -44.57
N PHE A 428 3.45 -31.73 -44.99
CA PHE A 428 3.72 -31.51 -46.39
C PHE A 428 5.17 -31.82 -46.73
N VAL A 429 5.40 -32.28 -47.96
CA VAL A 429 6.73 -32.61 -48.44
C VAL A 429 6.91 -32.11 -49.86
N ARG A 430 8.12 -31.65 -50.18
CA ARG A 430 8.47 -31.26 -51.54
C ARG A 430 8.83 -32.50 -52.34
N VAL A 431 8.20 -32.69 -53.50
CA VAL A 431 8.57 -33.77 -54.42
C VAL A 431 9.82 -33.36 -55.19
N PRO A 432 10.90 -34.18 -55.19
CA PRO A 432 12.06 -33.93 -56.02
C PRO A 432 11.65 -33.89 -57.49
N GLY A 433 11.91 -32.77 -58.17
CA GLY A 433 11.71 -32.70 -59.61
C GLY A 433 12.75 -33.55 -60.32
N ARG A 434 12.39 -34.24 -61.41
CA ARG A 434 13.38 -34.68 -62.40
C ARG A 434 14.00 -33.42 -63.00
N GLY A 435 15.15 -33.01 -62.48
CA GLY A 435 16.02 -32.06 -63.14
C GLY A 435 16.56 -32.68 -64.42
N GLY A 436 15.79 -32.65 -65.50
CA GLY A 436 16.36 -32.71 -66.83
C GLY A 436 17.18 -31.43 -67.01
N ILE A 437 18.51 -31.54 -67.00
CA ILE A 437 19.33 -30.54 -67.67
C ILE A 437 19.19 -30.88 -69.16
N GLY A 438 18.36 -30.11 -69.86
CA GLY A 438 18.06 -30.26 -71.28
C GLY A 438 16.72 -29.61 -71.61
#